data_AF-A0A3S0CU50-F1
#
_entry.id   AF-A0A3S0CU50-F1
#
_cell.length_a   1.000
_cell.length_b   1.000
_cell.length_c   1.000
_cell.angle_alpha   90.00
_cell.angle_beta   90.00
_cell.angle_gamma   90.00
#
_symmetry.space_group_name_H-M   'P 1'
#
loop_
_entity.id
_entity.type
_entity.pdbx_description
1 polymer ?
#
loop_
_entity_poly.entity_id
_entity_poly.type
_entity_poly.pdbx_seq_one_letter_code
_entity_poly.pdbx_strand_id
1 'polypeptide(L)'
;MSPDLTFTASDRLYSLHSDVNSLTLTDQLSARLAQLSALLAMTRGEQGKAFRLMNAQWQDSFMWACGMMAMEAQELFGILSCPEARGRLESEDECHQGLSA
;
A
#
# COMPACT_ATOMS: atom_id res chain seq x y z
N MET A 1 12.28 19.85 29.76
CA MET A 1 10.92 19.42 29.39
C MET A 1 11.08 18.33 28.36
N SER A 2 10.69 17.10 28.70
CA SER A 2 10.73 15.97 27.76
C SER A 2 9.40 15.95 26.99
N PRO A 3 9.39 15.79 25.66
CA PRO A 3 8.15 15.63 24.93
C PRO A 3 7.47 14.33 25.37
N ASP A 4 6.20 14.41 25.75
CA ASP A 4 5.36 13.24 25.98
C ASP A 4 5.11 12.57 24.62
N LEU A 5 5.75 11.43 24.39
CA LEU A 5 5.55 10.63 23.18
C LEU A 5 4.42 9.65 23.42
N THR A 6 3.19 10.07 23.14
CA THR A 6 2.03 9.17 23.07
C THR A 6 1.96 8.52 21.69
N PHE A 7 2.01 7.19 21.65
CA PHE A 7 1.76 6.42 20.44
C PHE A 7 0.26 6.19 20.27
N THR A 8 -0.34 6.78 19.25
CA THR A 8 -1.70 6.45 18.80
C THR A 8 -1.60 5.47 17.65
N ALA A 9 -2.11 4.26 17.83
CA ALA A 9 -2.21 3.32 16.72
C ALA A 9 -3.16 3.89 15.66
N SER A 10 -2.70 3.99 14.42
CA SER A 10 -3.53 4.35 13.27
C SER A 10 -4.27 3.11 12.77
N ASP A 11 -5.56 3.26 12.45
CA ASP A 11 -6.34 2.21 11.77
C ASP A 11 -5.95 2.05 10.29
N ARG A 12 -5.16 3.00 9.75
CA ARG A 12 -4.69 3.06 8.36
C ARG A 12 -3.18 2.98 8.27
N LEU A 13 -2.67 2.20 7.32
CA LEU A 13 -1.25 2.07 7.02
C LEU A 13 -0.74 3.29 6.24
N TYR A 14 -1.61 3.94 5.45
CA TYR A 14 -1.25 5.13 4.69
C TYR A 14 -2.00 6.38 5.16
N SER A 15 -1.24 7.46 5.33
CA SER A 15 -1.78 8.83 5.33
C SER A 15 -1.50 9.44 3.96
N LEU A 16 -2.56 9.75 3.20
CA LEU A 16 -2.40 10.34 1.87
C LEU A 16 -2.07 11.83 1.98
N HIS A 17 -1.10 12.26 1.20
CA HIS A 17 -0.85 13.68 1.00
C HIS A 17 -1.92 14.29 0.07
N SER A 18 -2.12 15.60 0.13
CA SER A 18 -3.20 16.28 -0.58
C SER A 18 -3.08 16.27 -2.11
N ASP A 19 -1.90 15.99 -2.65
CA ASP A 19 -1.58 15.97 -4.08
C ASP A 19 -1.65 14.55 -4.70
N VAL A 20 -2.01 13.54 -3.92
CA VAL A 20 -2.08 12.17 -4.40
C VAL A 20 -3.25 12.01 -5.38
N ASN A 21 -2.94 11.58 -6.59
CA ASN A 21 -3.92 11.26 -7.61
C ASN A 21 -4.07 9.74 -7.84
N SER A 22 -5.11 9.36 -8.60
CA SER A 22 -5.41 7.96 -8.91
C SER A 22 -4.27 7.24 -9.62
N LEU A 23 -3.47 7.92 -10.43
CA LEU A 23 -2.33 7.32 -11.12
C LEU A 23 -1.25 6.93 -10.10
N THR A 24 -0.89 7.85 -9.20
CA THR A 24 0.08 7.57 -8.13
C THR A 24 -0.37 6.42 -7.23
N LEU A 25 -1.65 6.37 -6.88
CA LEU A 25 -2.22 5.25 -6.09
C LEU A 25 -2.16 3.93 -6.86
N THR A 26 -2.44 3.95 -8.16
CA THR A 26 -2.40 2.75 -9.03
C THR A 26 -0.98 2.23 -9.19
N ASP A 27 0.00 3.11 -9.36
CA ASP A 27 1.42 2.76 -9.43
C ASP A 27 1.89 2.15 -8.12
N GLN A 28 1.53 2.77 -6.99
CA GLN A 28 1.87 2.27 -5.67
C GLN A 28 1.22 0.91 -5.38
N LEU A 29 -0.06 0.72 -5.74
CA LEU A 29 -0.75 -0.58 -5.64
C LEU A 29 -0.03 -1.64 -6.48
N SER A 30 0.31 -1.31 -7.72
CA SER A 30 1.02 -2.22 -8.62
C SER A 30 2.38 -2.62 -8.07
N ALA A 31 3.13 -1.67 -7.49
CA ALA A 31 4.40 -1.93 -6.84
C ALA A 31 4.25 -2.89 -5.65
N ARG A 32 3.24 -2.68 -4.79
CA ARG A 32 2.98 -3.56 -3.63
C ARG A 32 2.56 -4.96 -4.03
N LEU A 33 1.73 -5.09 -5.06
CA LEU A 33 1.35 -6.40 -5.60
C LEU A 33 2.54 -7.15 -6.22
N ALA A 34 3.43 -6.44 -6.93
CA ALA A 34 4.65 -7.02 -7.48
C ALA A 34 5.60 -7.52 -6.39
N GLN A 35 5.80 -6.72 -5.33
CA GLN A 35 6.61 -7.09 -4.18
C GLN A 35 6.04 -8.31 -3.43
N LEU A 36 4.73 -8.31 -3.16
CA LEU A 36 4.05 -9.46 -2.55
C LEU A 36 4.18 -10.71 -3.41
N SER A 37 4.01 -10.58 -4.74
CA SER A 37 4.16 -11.70 -5.66
C SER A 37 5.57 -12.28 -5.66
N ALA A 38 6.60 -11.43 -5.59
CA ALA A 38 7.99 -11.85 -5.48
C ALA A 38 8.26 -12.59 -4.16
N LEU A 39 7.76 -12.07 -3.03
CA LEU A 39 7.89 -12.74 -1.73
C LEU A 39 7.19 -14.11 -1.70
N LEU A 40 5.97 -14.20 -2.23
CA LEU A 40 5.25 -15.47 -2.31
C LEU A 40 5.90 -16.45 -3.29
N ALA A 41 6.58 -15.96 -4.33
CA ALA A 41 7.36 -16.84 -5.20
C ALA A 41 8.52 -17.53 -4.45
N MET A 42 9.09 -16.86 -3.43
CA MET A 42 10.16 -17.38 -2.58
C MET A 42 9.72 -18.45 -1.58
N THR A 43 8.43 -18.81 -1.51
CA THR A 43 7.93 -19.87 -0.61
C THR A 43 7.64 -21.19 -1.33
N ARG A 44 7.64 -21.18 -2.67
CA ARG A 44 7.23 -22.33 -3.50
C ARG A 44 8.32 -22.82 -4.45
N GLY A 45 8.17 -24.05 -4.93
CA GLY A 45 9.12 -24.68 -5.85
C GLY A 45 10.53 -24.77 -5.28
N GLU A 46 11.51 -24.67 -6.18
CA GLU A 46 12.95 -24.71 -5.86
C GLU A 46 13.38 -23.52 -5.00
N GLN A 47 12.89 -22.32 -5.33
CA GLN A 47 13.19 -21.09 -4.59
C GLN A 47 12.68 -21.14 -3.14
N GLY A 48 11.59 -21.88 -2.90
CA GLY A 48 11.05 -22.15 -1.57
C GLY A 48 11.94 -22.98 -0.65
N LYS A 49 13.04 -23.56 -1.13
CA LYS A 49 13.95 -24.34 -0.27
C LYS A 49 14.54 -23.49 0.84
N ALA A 50 14.96 -22.26 0.54
CA ALA A 50 15.51 -21.35 1.53
C ALA A 50 14.49 -21.05 2.64
N PHE A 51 13.24 -20.73 2.27
CA PHE A 51 12.15 -20.51 3.22
C PHE A 51 11.89 -21.74 4.10
N ARG A 52 11.83 -22.95 3.52
CA ARG A 52 11.58 -24.20 4.29
C ARG A 52 12.73 -24.57 5.24
N LEU A 53 13.95 -24.10 4.98
CA LEU A 53 15.11 -24.32 5.84
C LEU A 53 15.23 -23.28 6.96
N MET A 54 14.47 -22.18 6.90
CA MET A 54 14.37 -21.23 8.01
C MET A 54 13.72 -21.90 9.23
N ASN A 55 14.05 -21.44 10.43
CA ASN A 55 13.34 -21.90 11.62
C ASN A 55 11.92 -21.30 11.69
N ALA A 56 11.08 -21.85 12.57
CA ALA A 56 9.67 -21.47 12.69
C ALA A 56 9.46 -19.97 12.92
N GLN A 57 10.27 -19.32 13.75
CA GLN A 57 10.15 -17.88 14.03
C GLN A 57 10.38 -17.04 12.78
N TRP A 58 11.38 -17.41 11.97
CA TRP A 58 11.70 -16.70 10.73
C TRP A 58 10.66 -16.95 9.65
N GLN A 59 10.13 -18.18 9.55
CA GLN A 59 9.02 -18.48 8.64
C GLN A 59 7.77 -17.67 9.00
N ASP A 60 7.42 -17.61 10.29
CA ASP A 60 6.29 -16.83 10.78
C ASP A 60 6.48 -15.34 10.48
N SER A 61 7.65 -14.78 10.80
CA SER A 61 7.98 -13.38 10.52
C SER A 61 7.93 -13.06 9.02
N PHE A 62 8.37 -13.98 8.17
CA PHE A 62 8.30 -13.84 6.71
C PHE A 62 6.85 -13.84 6.21
N MET A 63 6.01 -14.73 6.75
CA MET A 63 4.59 -14.77 6.39
C MET A 63 3.84 -13.54 6.91
N TRP A 64 4.21 -13.02 8.08
CA TRP A 64 3.73 -11.72 8.57
C TRP A 64 4.08 -10.58 7.63
N ALA A 65 5.32 -10.54 7.12
CA ALA A 65 5.71 -9.53 6.14
C ALA A 65 4.85 -9.61 4.87
N CYS A 66 4.58 -10.82 4.36
CA CYS A 66 3.63 -11.00 3.25
C CYS A 66 2.23 -10.49 3.59
N GLY A 67 1.75 -10.77 4.82
CA GLY A 67 0.47 -10.26 5.32
C GLY A 67 0.39 -8.74 5.37
N MET A 68 1.45 -8.07 5.85
CA MET A 68 1.54 -6.60 5.86
C MET A 68 1.42 -6.02 4.45
N MET A 69 2.14 -6.58 3.47
CA MET A 69 2.04 -6.11 2.08
C MET A 69 0.64 -6.32 1.49
N ALA A 70 -0.03 -7.42 1.85
CA ALA A 70 -1.40 -7.68 1.42
C ALA A 70 -2.39 -6.68 2.02
N MET A 71 -2.23 -6.31 3.29
CA MET A 71 -3.06 -5.27 3.93
C MET A 71 -2.84 -3.90 3.27
N GLU A 72 -1.59 -3.53 2.97
CA GLU A 72 -1.28 -2.30 2.24
C GLU A 72 -1.95 -2.27 0.86
N ALA A 73 -1.89 -3.37 0.10
CA ALA A 73 -2.54 -3.47 -1.20
C ALA A 73 -4.07 -3.36 -1.09
N GLN A 74 -4.67 -3.96 -0.06
CA GLN A 74 -6.11 -3.85 0.20
C GLN A 74 -6.52 -2.42 0.53
N GLU A 75 -5.73 -1.71 1.33
CA GLU A 75 -6.01 -0.32 1.68
C GLU A 75 -5.93 0.59 0.45
N LEU A 76 -4.86 0.48 -0.36
CA LEU A 76 -4.70 1.23 -1.61
C LEU A 76 -5.84 0.95 -2.60
N PHE A 77 -6.24 -0.31 -2.74
CA PHE A 77 -7.37 -0.70 -3.57
C PHE A 77 -8.70 -0.15 -3.03
N GLY A 78 -8.90 -0.17 -1.72
CA GLY A 78 -10.07 0.39 -1.05
C GLY A 78 -10.20 1.90 -1.28
N ILE A 79 -9.09 2.63 -1.22
CA ILE A 79 -9.03 4.07 -1.53
C ILE A 79 -9.43 4.32 -3.00
N LEU A 80 -8.83 3.58 -3.95
CA LEU A 80 -9.14 3.70 -5.39
C LEU A 80 -10.60 3.35 -5.71
N SER A 81 -11.20 2.44 -4.95
CA SER A 81 -12.59 1.99 -5.13
C SER A 81 -13.60 2.92 -4.44
N CYS A 82 -13.14 3.88 -3.63
CA CYS A 82 -14.01 4.80 -2.91
C CYS A 82 -14.45 5.96 -3.83
N PRO A 83 -15.76 6.14 -4.09
CA PRO A 83 -16.27 7.17 -5.00
C PRO A 83 -15.90 8.62 -4.59
N GLU A 84 -15.70 8.86 -3.30
CA GLU A 84 -15.36 10.19 -2.75
C GLU A 84 -13.94 10.65 -3.12
N ALA A 85 -13.02 9.72 -3.39
CA ALA A 85 -11.67 10.03 -3.88
C ALA A 85 -11.70 10.48 -5.36
N ARG A 86 -12.65 9.96 -6.14
CA ARG A 86 -12.83 10.30 -7.56
C ARG A 86 -13.34 11.73 -7.76
N GLY A 87 -14.24 12.19 -6.88
CA GLY A 87 -14.83 13.53 -6.96
C GLY A 87 -13.87 14.69 -6.70
N ARG A 88 -12.76 14.48 -5.98
CA ARG A 88 -11.71 15.52 -5.80
C ARG A 88 -10.76 15.64 -6.99
N LEU A 89 -10.62 14.57 -7.76
CA LEU A 89 -9.70 14.51 -8.89
C LEU A 89 -10.32 15.07 -10.18
N GLU A 90 -11.64 14.96 -10.33
CA GLU A 90 -12.35 15.54 -11.48
C GLU A 90 -12.56 17.06 -11.34
N SER A 91 -12.54 17.61 -10.12
CA SER A 91 -12.68 19.07 -9.89
C SER A 91 -11.44 19.91 -10.25
N GLU A 92 -10.25 19.31 -10.34
CA GLU A 92 -9.02 20.01 -10.72
C GLU A 92 -8.89 20.15 -12.24
N ASP A 93 -9.41 19.19 -13.01
CA ASP A 93 -9.40 19.23 -14.49
C ASP A 93 -10.37 20.29 -15.06
N GLU A 94 -11.52 20.54 -14.40
CA GLU A 94 -12.46 21.60 -14.83
C GLU A 94 -11.92 23.01 -14.60
N CYS A 95 -11.10 23.23 -13.56
CA CYS A 95 -10.51 24.56 -13.29
C CYS A 95 -9.51 24.99 -14.37
N HIS A 96 -8.81 24.03 -14.99
CA HIS A 96 -7.84 24.32 -16.05
C HIS A 96 -8.45 24.56 -17.43
N GLN A 97 -9.71 24.18 -17.66
CA GLN A 97 -10.40 24.40 -18.93
C GLN A 97 -11.22 25.71 -18.98
N GLY A 98 -11.42 26.39 -17.84
CA GLY A 98 -12.22 27.62 -17.74
C GLY A 98 -11.51 28.95 -18.01
N LEU A 99 -10.22 28.96 -18.40
CA LEU A 99 -9.40 30.18 -18.55
C LEU A 99 -9.10 30.60 -20.00
N SER A 100 -9.73 29.99 -21.00
CA SER A 100 -9.73 30.50 -22.38
C SER A 100 -11.12 31.04 -22.74
N ALA A 101 -11.37 32.29 -22.35
CA ALA A 101 -12.42 33.14 -22.90
C ALA A 101 -11.79 34.23 -23.77
#